data_AF-A0A2C9KQ17-F1
#
_entry.id   AF-A0A2C9KQ17-F1
#
_cell.length_a   1.000
_cell.length_b   1.000
_cell.length_c   1.000
_cell.angle_alpha   90.00
_cell.angle_beta   90.00
_cell.angle_gamma   90.00
#
_symmetry.space_group_name_H-M   'P 1'
#
loop_
_entity.id
_entity.type
_entity.pdbx_description
1 polymer ?
#
loop_
_entity_poly.entity_id
_entity_poly.type
_entity_poly.pdbx_seq_one_letter_code
_entity_poly.pdbx_strand_id
1 'polypeptide(L)'
;LSEAGDLWSLEFDGALPSDSGCYICVAENPAGKVFCTARLSVDGLAVLEFSPMTWDDAGEYKCVAENESGESSFVIQLQLSDPPTFLEPIQDLMLASHVNGKLTCRVDGIPKPSVKFLKDWKPLSETPRYKCLHLVMSISATSPEFVEPAKVHHGIDSRPVQLSLQLIGYPLPTVQWYFNNKKIVFGDKYDGYVTPSGQWFKILFD
;
A
#
# COMPACT_ATOMS: atom_id res chain seq x y z
N LEU A 1 10.73 -63.73 -13.82
CA LEU A 1 11.01 -63.50 -12.39
C LEU A 1 10.20 -62.29 -12.01
N SER A 2 9.25 -62.44 -11.08
CA SER A 2 8.37 -61.34 -10.67
C SER A 2 9.22 -60.28 -10.01
N GLU A 3 9.32 -59.12 -10.62
CA GLU A 3 9.83 -57.93 -9.94
C GLU A 3 8.71 -56.92 -10.01
N ALA A 4 7.73 -57.09 -9.12
CA ALA A 4 6.94 -55.95 -8.71
C ALA A 4 7.97 -54.89 -8.28
N GLY A 5 7.98 -53.73 -8.94
CA GLY A 5 8.93 -52.68 -8.65
C GLY A 5 8.96 -52.35 -7.15
N ASP A 6 10.08 -51.83 -6.67
CA ASP A 6 10.26 -51.52 -5.25
C ASP A 6 9.19 -50.56 -4.75
N LEU A 7 8.63 -50.86 -3.58
CA LEU A 7 7.68 -50.00 -2.89
C LEU A 7 8.45 -48.97 -2.05
N TRP A 8 8.14 -47.69 -2.24
CA TRP A 8 8.71 -46.59 -1.46
C TRP A 8 7.58 -45.86 -0.71
N SER A 9 7.71 -45.69 0.60
CA SER A 9 6.77 -44.95 1.45
C SER A 9 7.45 -43.72 2.07
N LEU A 10 6.67 -42.64 2.21
CA LEU A 10 7.01 -41.51 3.09
C LEU A 10 6.13 -41.66 4.34
N GLU A 11 6.76 -41.85 5.49
CA GLU A 11 6.10 -42.03 6.78
C GLU A 11 6.43 -40.86 7.69
N PHE A 12 5.45 -40.43 8.49
CA PHE A 12 5.61 -39.40 9.50
C PHE A 12 4.71 -39.74 10.69
N ASP A 13 5.23 -39.48 11.89
CA ASP A 13 4.53 -39.75 13.14
C ASP A 13 3.68 -38.56 13.55
N GLY A 14 2.38 -38.78 13.72
CA GLY A 14 1.46 -37.77 14.27
C GLY A 14 1.26 -36.57 13.34
N ALA A 15 0.45 -36.75 12.30
CA ALA A 15 0.13 -35.70 11.33
C ALA A 15 -0.37 -34.40 12.00
N LEU A 16 0.25 -33.28 11.62
CA LEU A 16 -0.11 -31.93 12.04
C LEU A 16 -0.82 -31.19 10.89
N PRO A 17 -1.68 -30.20 11.16
CA PRO A 17 -2.29 -29.36 10.13
C PRO A 17 -1.28 -28.75 9.15
N SER A 18 -0.07 -28.43 9.63
CA SER A 18 1.06 -27.91 8.84
C SER A 18 1.61 -28.88 7.79
N ASP A 19 1.32 -30.17 7.90
CA ASP A 19 1.77 -31.18 6.94
C ASP A 19 0.88 -31.19 5.67
N SER A 20 -0.28 -30.52 5.71
CA SER A 20 -1.16 -30.35 4.56
C SER A 20 -0.44 -29.60 3.43
N GLY A 21 -0.50 -30.14 2.21
CA GLY A 21 0.24 -29.56 1.09
C GLY A 21 0.24 -30.44 -0.15
N CYS A 22 0.93 -29.97 -1.20
CA CYS A 22 1.16 -30.75 -2.41
C CYS A 22 2.55 -31.39 -2.35
N TYR A 23 2.58 -32.72 -2.32
CA TYR A 23 3.79 -33.53 -2.30
C TYR A 23 4.15 -33.94 -3.71
N ILE A 24 5.45 -33.94 -4.02
CA ILE A 24 5.99 -34.40 -5.31
C ILE A 24 6.92 -35.58 -5.02
N CYS A 25 6.61 -36.73 -5.62
CA CYS A 25 7.52 -37.88 -5.64
C CYS A 25 8.26 -37.87 -6.98
N VAL A 26 9.58 -37.99 -6.94
CA VAL A 26 10.46 -37.91 -8.12
C VAL A 26 11.26 -39.20 -8.20
N ALA A 27 11.23 -39.86 -9.36
CA ALA A 27 12.04 -41.03 -9.65
C ALA A 27 13.01 -40.71 -10.79
N GLU A 28 14.30 -40.95 -10.58
CA GLU A 28 15.37 -40.60 -11.52
C GLU A 28 16.40 -41.72 -11.60
N ASN A 29 16.86 -42.01 -12.82
CA ASN A 29 17.97 -42.90 -13.11
C ASN A 29 18.79 -42.35 -14.31
N PRO A 30 19.90 -43.00 -14.73
CA PRO A 30 20.72 -42.51 -15.85
C PRO A 30 19.98 -42.39 -17.19
N ALA A 31 18.83 -43.07 -17.36
CA ALA A 31 18.04 -43.01 -18.58
C ALA A 31 16.99 -41.88 -18.55
N GLY A 32 16.65 -41.33 -17.39
CA GLY A 32 15.71 -40.22 -17.28
C GLY A 32 15.11 -40.00 -15.91
N LYS A 33 14.15 -39.07 -15.88
CA LYS A 33 13.49 -38.55 -14.68
C LYS A 33 11.99 -38.44 -14.90
N VAL A 34 11.21 -38.84 -13.90
CA VAL A 34 9.75 -38.73 -13.87
C VAL A 34 9.28 -38.24 -12.49
N PHE A 35 8.05 -37.75 -12.40
CA PHE A 35 7.45 -37.33 -11.13
C PHE A 35 5.95 -37.58 -11.09
N CYS A 36 5.38 -37.63 -9.88
CA CYS A 36 3.94 -37.58 -9.63
C CYS A 36 3.64 -36.66 -8.45
N THR A 37 2.38 -36.26 -8.30
CA THR A 37 1.94 -35.35 -7.24
C THR A 37 0.77 -35.93 -6.46
N ALA A 38 0.70 -35.60 -5.17
CA ALA A 38 -0.43 -35.90 -4.31
C ALA A 38 -0.73 -34.69 -3.40
N ARG A 39 -1.99 -34.50 -3.01
CA ARG A 39 -2.37 -33.51 -2.01
C ARG A 39 -2.68 -34.21 -0.70
N LEU A 40 -1.94 -33.88 0.35
CA LEU A 40 -2.25 -34.26 1.72
C LEU A 40 -3.11 -33.15 2.33
N SER A 41 -4.19 -33.54 3.00
CA SER A 41 -5.01 -32.65 3.83
C SER A 41 -5.12 -33.28 5.20
N VAL A 42 -4.75 -32.53 6.23
CA VAL A 42 -4.89 -32.91 7.63
C VAL A 42 -5.98 -32.03 8.24
N ASP A 43 -6.94 -32.65 8.93
CA ASP A 43 -8.04 -31.93 9.57
C ASP A 43 -7.54 -30.96 10.65
N GLY A 44 -8.27 -29.86 10.85
CA GLY A 44 -7.93 -28.84 11.86
C GLY A 44 -7.18 -27.61 11.33
N LEU A 45 -6.99 -27.49 10.02
CA LEU A 45 -6.43 -26.29 9.38
C LEU A 45 -7.54 -25.26 9.09
N ALA A 46 -7.45 -24.07 9.71
CA ALA A 46 -8.28 -22.91 9.38
C ALA A 46 -7.47 -21.90 8.54
N VAL A 47 -7.96 -21.56 7.35
CA VAL A 47 -7.27 -20.68 6.39
C VAL A 47 -8.16 -19.50 6.03
N LEU A 48 -7.58 -18.29 6.07
CA LEU A 48 -8.15 -17.08 5.51
C LEU A 48 -7.27 -16.65 4.32
N GLU A 49 -7.81 -16.76 3.11
CA GLU A 49 -7.13 -16.34 1.88
C GLU A 49 -7.72 -15.03 1.36
N PHE A 50 -6.84 -14.09 1.05
CA PHE A 50 -7.19 -12.84 0.38
C PHE A 50 -6.99 -13.00 -1.12
N SER A 51 -7.91 -12.45 -1.92
CA SER A 51 -7.79 -12.36 -3.37
C SER A 51 -7.74 -10.90 -3.79
N PRO A 52 -6.75 -10.52 -4.61
CA PRO A 52 -5.69 -9.56 -4.28
C PRO A 52 -5.96 -8.59 -3.13
N MET A 53 -5.00 -8.44 -2.22
CA MET A 53 -5.11 -7.47 -1.13
C MET A 53 -5.00 -6.03 -1.60
N THR A 54 -5.70 -5.15 -0.89
CA THR A 54 -5.67 -3.69 -0.99
C THR A 54 -5.33 -3.08 0.36
N TRP A 55 -4.97 -1.78 0.37
CA TRP A 55 -4.66 -1.07 1.62
C TRP A 55 -5.80 -1.06 2.64
N ASP A 56 -7.05 -1.20 2.17
CA ASP A 56 -8.23 -1.27 3.03
C ASP A 56 -8.34 -2.61 3.80
N ASP A 57 -7.59 -3.63 3.39
CA ASP A 57 -7.51 -4.93 4.06
C ASP A 57 -6.47 -4.94 5.19
N ALA A 58 -5.66 -3.89 5.36
CA ALA A 58 -4.73 -3.83 6.50
C ALA A 58 -5.49 -3.60 7.81
N GLY A 59 -5.17 -4.36 8.85
CA GLY A 59 -5.83 -4.23 10.14
C GLY A 59 -5.73 -5.44 11.05
N GLU A 60 -6.56 -5.41 12.10
CA GLU A 60 -6.64 -6.47 13.09
C GLU A 60 -7.70 -7.51 12.69
N TYR A 61 -7.29 -8.78 12.62
CA TYR A 61 -8.15 -9.92 12.37
C TYR A 61 -8.20 -10.80 13.61
N LYS A 62 -9.39 -11.32 13.95
CA LYS A 62 -9.57 -12.26 15.07
C LYS A 62 -10.08 -13.60 14.54
N CYS A 63 -9.35 -14.67 14.80
CA CYS A 63 -9.82 -16.03 14.59
C CYS A 63 -10.43 -16.54 15.89
N VAL A 64 -11.63 -17.12 15.83
CA VAL A 64 -12.34 -17.71 16.97
C VAL A 64 -12.69 -19.15 16.62
N ALA A 65 -12.30 -20.08 17.49
CA ALA A 65 -12.62 -21.50 17.39
C ALA A 65 -13.46 -21.90 18.60
N GLU A 66 -14.63 -22.51 18.36
CA GLU A 66 -15.61 -22.86 19.39
C GLU A 66 -16.07 -24.31 19.20
N ASN A 67 -16.27 -25.02 20.32
CA ASN A 67 -16.98 -26.29 20.37
C ASN A 67 -17.83 -26.38 21.65
N GLU A 68 -18.54 -27.49 21.86
CA GLU A 68 -19.44 -27.69 23.02
C GLU A 68 -18.72 -27.56 24.38
N SER A 69 -17.39 -27.66 24.42
CA SER A 69 -16.59 -27.57 25.64
C SER A 69 -15.96 -26.19 25.87
N GLY A 70 -16.05 -25.26 24.91
CA GLY A 70 -15.59 -23.88 25.08
C GLY A 70 -15.15 -23.16 23.81
N GLU A 71 -14.59 -21.96 24.00
CA GLU A 71 -14.10 -21.07 22.96
C GLU A 71 -12.62 -20.74 23.17
N SER A 72 -11.86 -20.64 22.07
CA SER A 72 -10.53 -20.07 22.03
C SER A 72 -10.42 -19.05 20.90
N SER A 73 -9.59 -18.02 21.06
CA SER A 73 -9.38 -17.03 20.00
C SER A 73 -7.96 -16.48 19.95
N PHE A 74 -7.58 -16.00 18.77
CA PHE A 74 -6.27 -15.42 18.50
C PHE A 74 -6.40 -14.18 17.61
N VAL A 75 -5.60 -13.15 17.90
CA VAL A 75 -5.60 -11.88 17.18
C VAL A 75 -4.37 -11.79 16.27
N ILE A 76 -4.57 -11.40 15.02
CA ILE A 76 -3.57 -11.32 13.96
C ILE A 76 -3.54 -9.86 13.48
N GLN A 77 -2.36 -9.27 13.40
CA GLN A 77 -2.16 -7.93 12.85
C GLN A 77 -1.62 -8.04 11.43
N LEU A 78 -2.43 -7.66 10.44
CA LEU A 78 -2.07 -7.64 9.03
C LEU A 78 -1.56 -6.24 8.64
N GLN A 79 -0.34 -6.18 8.12
CA GLN A 79 0.27 -4.94 7.63
C GLN A 79 0.69 -5.13 6.17
N LEU A 80 0.45 -4.11 5.37
CA LEU A 80 0.93 -4.04 3.99
C LEU A 80 2.21 -3.21 3.91
N SER A 81 3.01 -3.51 2.89
CA SER A 81 4.31 -2.90 2.68
C SER A 81 4.52 -2.66 1.19
N ASP A 82 5.19 -1.56 0.86
CA ASP A 82 5.57 -1.21 -0.50
C ASP A 82 7.08 -1.30 -0.65
N PRO A 83 7.58 -1.94 -1.73
CA PRO A 83 9.01 -2.04 -1.98
C PRO A 83 9.64 -0.65 -2.21
N PRO A 84 10.89 -0.43 -1.78
CA PRO A 84 11.61 0.80 -2.07
C PRO A 84 11.68 1.07 -3.58
N THR A 85 11.20 2.24 -3.99
CA THR A 85 11.15 2.65 -5.39
C THR A 85 11.75 4.04 -5.56
N PHE A 86 12.66 4.20 -6.53
CA PHE A 86 13.17 5.53 -6.89
C PHE A 86 12.10 6.28 -7.69
N LEU A 87 11.51 7.31 -7.06
CA LEU A 87 10.69 8.29 -7.77
C LEU A 87 11.57 9.20 -8.63
N GLU A 88 12.73 9.58 -8.10
CA GLU A 88 13.75 10.36 -8.79
C GLU A 88 15.12 9.71 -8.50
N PRO A 89 15.73 8.97 -9.43
CA PRO A 89 17.06 8.41 -9.24
C PRO A 89 18.13 9.51 -9.29
N ILE A 90 19.33 9.21 -8.77
CA ILE A 90 20.49 10.08 -8.98
C ILE A 90 20.80 10.17 -10.48
N GLN A 91 21.32 11.31 -10.92
CA GLN A 91 21.71 11.55 -12.30
C GLN A 91 23.20 11.90 -12.39
N ASP A 92 23.76 11.71 -13.59
CA ASP A 92 25.12 12.09 -13.89
C ASP A 92 25.30 13.60 -13.73
N LEU A 93 26.40 14.00 -13.09
CA LEU A 93 26.68 15.39 -12.76
C LEU A 93 28.13 15.74 -13.12
N MET A 94 28.29 16.68 -14.05
CA MET A 94 29.60 17.25 -14.42
C MET A 94 29.80 18.57 -13.69
N LEU A 95 30.93 18.73 -13.01
CA LEU A 95 31.28 19.95 -12.27
C LEU A 95 32.69 20.39 -12.60
N ALA A 96 32.92 21.70 -12.61
CA ALA A 96 34.27 22.25 -12.66
C ALA A 96 35.03 21.95 -11.35
N SER A 97 36.37 21.95 -11.43
CA SER A 97 37.21 21.72 -10.26
C SER A 97 36.89 22.72 -9.14
N HIS A 98 36.87 22.24 -7.89
CA HIS A 98 36.57 23.01 -6.68
C HIS A 98 35.13 23.54 -6.53
N VAL A 99 34.20 23.15 -7.41
CA VAL A 99 32.78 23.45 -7.25
C VAL A 99 32.11 22.38 -6.38
N ASN A 100 31.26 22.81 -5.44
CA ASN A 100 30.48 21.89 -4.61
C ASN A 100 29.40 21.19 -5.44
N GLY A 101 29.29 19.87 -5.26
CA GLY A 101 28.30 19.04 -5.93
C GLY A 101 27.28 18.44 -4.98
N LYS A 102 26.09 18.13 -5.50
CA LYS A 102 25.06 17.40 -4.76
C LYS A 102 24.39 16.38 -5.68
N LEU A 103 24.50 15.11 -5.32
CA LEU A 103 23.68 14.04 -5.90
C LEU A 103 22.45 13.87 -5.01
N THR A 104 21.26 13.90 -5.61
CA THR A 104 19.99 13.79 -4.89
C THR A 104 19.17 12.69 -5.53
N CYS A 105 18.48 11.92 -4.70
CA CYS A 105 17.45 10.98 -5.14
C CYS A 105 16.22 11.13 -4.25
N ARG A 106 15.07 10.73 -4.78
CA ARG A 106 13.81 10.59 -4.04
C ARG A 106 13.40 9.13 -4.09
N VAL A 107 13.25 8.53 -2.92
CA VAL A 107 12.86 7.13 -2.74
C VAL A 107 11.57 7.10 -1.94
N ASP A 108 10.64 6.26 -2.36
CA ASP A 108 9.40 5.96 -1.66
C ASP A 108 9.36 4.48 -1.27
N GLY A 109 8.49 4.13 -0.33
CA GLY A 109 8.31 2.76 0.15
C GLY A 109 7.79 2.71 1.58
N ILE A 110 7.20 1.57 1.95
CA ILE A 110 6.60 1.33 3.26
C ILE A 110 7.14 -0.01 3.79
N PRO A 111 7.86 -0.05 4.91
CA PRO A 111 8.28 1.08 5.74
C PRO A 111 9.27 2.01 5.01
N LYS A 112 9.45 3.22 5.53
CA LYS A 112 10.29 4.24 4.91
C LYS A 112 11.72 3.70 4.64
N PRO A 113 12.20 3.70 3.39
CA PRO A 113 13.48 3.10 3.04
C PRO A 113 14.67 3.86 3.65
N SER A 114 15.74 3.12 3.98
CA SER A 114 17.04 3.71 4.27
C SER A 114 17.89 3.77 3.00
N VAL A 115 18.56 4.90 2.77
CA VAL A 115 19.39 5.13 1.57
C VAL A 115 20.86 5.22 1.98
N LYS A 116 21.73 4.55 1.21
CA LYS A 116 23.19 4.59 1.39
C LYS A 116 23.85 4.93 0.06
N PHE A 117 24.85 5.81 0.10
CA PHE A 117 25.67 6.14 -1.07
C PHE A 117 26.95 5.30 -1.09
N LEU A 118 27.27 4.75 -2.26
CA LEU A 118 28.50 4.00 -2.50
C LEU A 118 29.31 4.74 -3.58
N LYS A 119 30.63 4.71 -3.44
CA LYS A 119 31.58 5.11 -4.48
C LYS A 119 32.43 3.90 -4.85
N ASP A 120 32.48 3.55 -6.13
CA ASP A 120 33.26 2.41 -6.63
C ASP A 120 32.95 1.12 -5.83
N TRP A 121 31.65 0.87 -5.61
CA TRP A 121 31.14 -0.29 -4.85
C TRP A 121 31.51 -0.33 -3.35
N LYS A 122 32.03 0.77 -2.80
CA LYS A 122 32.36 0.88 -1.38
C LYS A 122 31.45 1.90 -0.69
N PRO A 123 30.87 1.59 0.49
CA PRO A 123 30.09 2.55 1.25
C PRO A 123 30.89 3.84 1.52
N LEU A 124 30.27 4.98 1.26
CA LEU A 124 30.83 6.26 1.66
C LEU A 124 30.60 6.46 3.16
N SER A 125 31.68 6.72 3.89
CA SER A 125 31.63 7.15 5.28
C SER A 125 31.40 8.66 5.36
N GLU A 126 30.69 9.12 6.39
CA GLU A 126 30.58 10.55 6.66
C GLU A 126 31.94 11.16 6.99
N THR A 127 32.26 12.27 6.34
CA THR A 127 33.49 13.05 6.53
C THR A 127 33.17 14.53 6.36
N PRO A 128 34.08 15.46 6.69
CA PRO A 128 33.88 16.88 6.36
C PRO A 128 33.59 17.14 4.87
N ARG A 129 34.12 16.29 3.98
CA ARG A 129 33.95 16.38 2.51
C ARG A 129 32.69 15.66 1.99
N TYR A 130 32.31 14.53 2.59
CA TYR A 130 31.14 13.73 2.19
C TYR A 130 30.10 13.73 3.31
N LYS A 131 28.96 14.38 3.07
CA LYS A 131 27.82 14.41 4.00
C LYS A 131 26.63 13.70 3.37
N CYS A 132 26.13 12.65 4.03
CA CYS A 132 24.97 11.88 3.56
C CYS A 132 23.71 12.34 4.29
N LEU A 133 23.04 13.36 3.76
CA LEU A 133 21.91 13.99 4.44
C LEU A 133 20.58 13.30 4.09
N HIS A 134 19.84 12.85 5.10
CA HIS A 134 18.43 12.50 4.94
C HIS A 134 17.60 13.79 4.98
N LEU A 135 17.32 14.35 3.81
CA LEU A 135 16.47 15.52 3.68
C LEU A 135 15.00 15.08 3.78
N VAL A 136 14.33 15.47 4.86
CA VAL A 136 12.89 15.26 5.00
C VAL A 136 12.19 16.48 4.44
N MET A 137 11.39 16.30 3.38
CA MET A 137 10.40 17.28 2.98
C MET A 137 9.34 17.30 4.09
N SER A 138 9.42 18.24 5.02
CA SER A 138 8.35 18.43 6.01
C SER A 138 7.19 19.11 5.29
N ILE A 139 6.09 18.38 5.07
CA ILE A 139 4.82 19.04 4.80
C ILE A 139 4.39 19.63 6.14
N SER A 140 4.57 20.94 6.29
CA SER A 140 4.09 21.64 7.48
C SER A 140 2.57 21.68 7.43
N ALA A 141 1.92 21.40 8.56
CA ALA A 141 0.50 21.63 8.68
C ALA A 141 0.20 23.11 8.42
N THR A 142 -0.78 23.38 7.58
CA THR A 142 -1.23 24.73 7.23
C THR A 142 -2.72 24.85 7.52
N SER A 143 -3.11 25.97 8.13
CA SER A 143 -4.52 26.29 8.38
C SER A 143 -5.30 26.36 7.06
N PRO A 144 -6.59 25.97 7.05
CA PRO A 144 -7.42 26.11 5.86
C PRO A 144 -7.59 27.58 5.48
N GLU A 145 -7.34 27.91 4.21
CA GLU A 145 -7.48 29.27 3.69
C GLU A 145 -8.17 29.24 2.33
N PHE A 146 -9.08 30.20 2.10
CA PHE A 146 -9.70 30.39 0.80
C PHE A 146 -8.78 31.27 -0.07
N VAL A 147 -8.40 30.73 -1.23
CA VAL A 147 -7.45 31.39 -2.15
C VAL A 147 -8.02 32.68 -2.74
N GLU A 148 -9.34 32.71 -2.96
CA GLU A 148 -10.04 33.85 -3.50
C GLU A 148 -11.14 34.34 -2.54
N PRO A 149 -11.37 35.67 -2.45
CA PRO A 149 -12.47 36.21 -1.68
C PRO A 149 -13.81 35.75 -2.25
N ALA A 150 -14.81 35.60 -1.39
CA ALA A 150 -16.17 35.25 -1.79
C ALA A 150 -16.71 36.25 -2.81
N LYS A 151 -17.02 35.77 -4.02
CA LYS A 151 -17.66 36.57 -5.06
C LYS A 151 -19.17 36.56 -4.86
N VAL A 152 -19.82 37.69 -5.11
CA VAL A 152 -21.28 37.74 -5.15
C VAL A 152 -21.75 37.08 -6.44
N HIS A 153 -22.56 36.04 -6.32
CA HIS A 153 -23.16 35.35 -7.47
C HIS A 153 -24.58 35.86 -7.70
N HIS A 154 -24.91 36.18 -8.96
CA HIS A 154 -26.27 36.51 -9.36
C HIS A 154 -26.92 35.28 -10.00
N GLY A 155 -28.05 34.84 -9.44
CA GLY A 155 -28.87 33.77 -9.99
C GLY A 155 -29.99 34.33 -10.88
N ILE A 156 -30.35 33.60 -11.92
CA ILE A 156 -31.59 33.81 -12.67
C ILE A 156 -32.60 32.78 -12.14
N ASP A 157 -33.84 33.21 -11.94
CA ASP A 157 -34.90 32.31 -11.49
C ASP A 157 -35.01 31.08 -12.41
N SER A 158 -35.20 29.91 -11.80
CA SER A 158 -35.27 28.59 -12.48
C SER A 158 -34.02 28.20 -13.30
N ARG A 159 -32.87 28.85 -13.12
CA ARG A 159 -31.58 28.43 -13.71
C ARG A 159 -30.65 27.89 -12.62
N PRO A 160 -29.90 26.81 -12.90
CA PRO A 160 -28.90 26.30 -11.96
C PRO A 160 -27.77 27.33 -11.81
N VAL A 161 -27.26 27.45 -10.59
CA VAL A 161 -26.08 28.25 -10.26
C VAL A 161 -25.08 27.37 -9.53
N GLN A 162 -23.80 27.50 -9.88
CA GLN A 162 -22.71 26.80 -9.21
C GLN A 162 -21.92 27.78 -8.34
N LEU A 163 -21.70 27.39 -7.09
CA LEU A 163 -20.80 28.08 -6.15
C LEU A 163 -19.55 27.23 -5.99
N SER A 164 -18.39 27.78 -6.35
CA SER A 164 -17.10 27.08 -6.28
C SER A 164 -16.10 27.90 -5.49
N LEU A 165 -15.45 27.27 -4.51
CA LEU A 165 -14.40 27.89 -3.69
C LEU A 165 -13.09 27.13 -3.88
N GLN A 166 -11.99 27.87 -4.00
CA GLN A 166 -10.64 27.31 -3.95
C GLN A 166 -10.09 27.46 -2.54
N LEU A 167 -9.59 26.37 -1.99
CA LEU A 167 -9.10 26.29 -0.62
C LEU A 167 -7.78 25.53 -0.56
N ILE A 168 -6.87 26.02 0.27
CA ILE A 168 -5.58 25.41 0.57
C ILE A 168 -5.54 25.01 2.04
N GLY A 169 -4.65 24.09 2.40
CA GLY A 169 -4.49 23.60 3.77
C GLY A 169 -3.90 22.19 3.79
N TYR A 170 -3.16 21.86 4.84
CA TYR A 170 -2.65 20.52 5.09
C TYR A 170 -2.76 20.15 6.58
N PRO A 171 -3.30 18.98 6.94
CA PRO A 171 -3.93 17.96 6.08
C PRO A 171 -5.10 18.52 5.26
N LEU A 172 -5.53 17.78 4.21
CA LEU A 172 -6.58 18.25 3.31
C LEU A 172 -7.85 18.64 4.12
N PRO A 173 -8.31 19.89 4.04
CA PRO A 173 -9.43 20.35 4.85
C PRO A 173 -10.76 19.71 4.44
N THR A 174 -11.65 19.54 5.42
CA THR A 174 -13.05 19.14 5.18
C THR A 174 -13.93 20.37 5.03
N VAL A 175 -14.91 20.31 4.12
CA VAL A 175 -15.79 21.45 3.79
C VAL A 175 -17.24 21.11 4.11
N GLN A 176 -17.96 22.07 4.69
CA GLN A 176 -19.39 21.96 4.96
C GLN A 176 -20.11 23.24 4.51
N TRP A 177 -21.25 23.08 3.84
CA TRP A 177 -22.05 24.21 3.35
C TRP A 177 -23.19 24.55 4.32
N TYR A 178 -23.52 25.83 4.41
CA TYR A 178 -24.60 26.34 5.26
C TYR A 178 -25.44 27.35 4.47
N PHE A 179 -26.76 27.30 4.67
CA PHE A 179 -27.70 28.31 4.20
C PHE A 179 -28.49 28.84 5.40
N ASN A 180 -28.43 30.15 5.66
CA ASN A 180 -29.06 30.79 6.82
C ASN A 180 -28.74 30.05 8.14
N ASN A 181 -27.46 29.74 8.35
CA ASN A 181 -26.93 29.01 9.50
C ASN A 181 -27.42 27.56 9.66
N LYS A 182 -28.15 27.00 8.70
CA LYS A 182 -28.50 25.58 8.66
C LYS A 182 -27.55 24.86 7.73
N LYS A 183 -26.96 23.76 8.22
CA LYS A 183 -26.11 22.89 7.42
C LYS A 183 -26.92 22.36 6.24
N ILE A 184 -26.37 22.50 5.04
CA ILE A 184 -26.95 21.95 3.82
C ILE A 184 -26.69 20.44 3.82
N VAL A 185 -27.73 19.67 3.51
CA VAL A 185 -27.65 18.24 3.21
C VAL A 185 -27.84 18.12 1.70
N PHE A 186 -26.91 17.45 1.02
CA PHE A 186 -26.99 17.23 -0.42
C PHE A 186 -28.16 16.28 -0.76
N GLY A 187 -28.85 16.54 -1.87
CA GLY A 187 -30.11 15.89 -2.29
C GLY A 187 -30.96 16.83 -3.18
N ASP A 188 -32.23 16.51 -3.42
CA ASP A 188 -33.22 17.19 -4.31
C ASP A 188 -32.86 18.58 -4.88
N LYS A 189 -32.56 19.57 -4.02
CA LYS A 189 -32.27 20.96 -4.40
C LYS A 189 -30.78 21.31 -4.52
N TYR A 190 -29.90 20.61 -3.82
CA TYR A 190 -28.46 20.92 -3.74
C TYR A 190 -27.63 19.67 -4.06
N ASP A 191 -26.78 19.76 -5.08
CA ASP A 191 -25.81 18.72 -5.42
C ASP A 191 -24.37 19.26 -5.31
N GLY A 192 -23.41 18.38 -5.06
CA GLY A 192 -22.00 18.75 -4.91
C GLY A 192 -21.07 17.60 -4.58
N TYR A 193 -19.77 17.81 -4.85
CA TYR A 193 -18.69 16.88 -4.55
C TYR A 193 -17.44 17.64 -4.07
N VAL A 194 -16.53 16.94 -3.40
CA VAL A 194 -15.22 17.46 -2.98
C VAL A 194 -14.14 16.63 -3.68
N THR A 195 -13.22 17.26 -4.41
CA THR A 195 -12.10 16.54 -5.03
C THR A 195 -10.93 16.44 -4.06
N PRO A 196 -10.13 15.35 -4.12
CA PRO A 196 -8.98 15.16 -3.23
C PRO A 196 -7.87 16.23 -3.38
N SER A 197 -7.87 17.04 -4.44
CA SER A 197 -6.80 18.00 -4.76
C SER A 197 -7.19 19.47 -4.67
N GLY A 198 -8.44 19.79 -4.27
CA GLY A 198 -8.92 21.18 -4.25
C GLY A 198 -9.11 21.82 -5.64
N GLN A 199 -9.06 21.04 -6.73
CA GLN A 199 -9.37 21.51 -8.09
C GLN A 199 -10.78 21.05 -8.52
N TRP A 200 -11.61 21.99 -9.01
CA TRP A 200 -12.93 21.71 -9.58
C TRP A 200 -12.81 21.49 -11.10
N PHE A 201 -13.39 20.40 -11.62
CA PHE A 201 -13.60 20.22 -13.06
C PHE A 201 -15.10 20.30 -13.37
N LYS A 202 -15.45 21.09 -14.39
CA LYS A 202 -16.80 21.16 -14.94
C LYS A 202 -17.19 19.80 -15.52
N ILE A 203 -18.30 19.19 -15.08
CA ILE A 203 -18.99 18.16 -15.86
C ILE A 203 -20.11 18.85 -16.62
N LEU A 204 -20.05 18.77 -17.95
CA LEU A 204 -21.17 19.07 -18.83
C LEU A 204 -22.03 17.81 -18.88
N PHE A 205 -23.33 17.97 -18.65
CA PHE A 205 -24.32 17.00 -19.12
C PHE A 205 -25.11 17.65 -20.25
N ASP A 206 -25.39 16.85 -21.27
CA ASP A 206 -26.14 17.22 -22.48
C ASP A 206 -27.57 17.71 -22.18
#